data_AF-A0A7C7JKJ6-F1
#
_entry.id   AF-A0A7C7JKJ6-F1
#
_cell.length_a   1.000
_cell.length_b   1.000
_cell.length_c   1.000
_cell.angle_alpha   90.00
_cell.angle_beta   90.00
_cell.angle_gamma   90.00
#
_symmetry.space_group_name_H-M   'P 1'
#
loop_
_entity.id
_entity.type
_entity.pdbx_description
1 polymer ?
#
loop_
_entity_poly.entity_id
_entity_poly.type
_entity_poly.pdbx_seq_one_letter_code
_entity_poly.pdbx_strand_id
1 'polypeptide(L)'
;MLRKFEDSGRPPIEKALEKVSTKYELVHAAAKRVKQLLKEYDEFIIREGRKGEIKKLTFKAIEDIAEGKVRVISLKSLFKE
;
A
#
# COMPACT_ATOMS: atom_id res chain seq x y z
N MET A 1 7.18 4.03 -29.41
CA MET A 1 6.93 2.93 -28.45
C MET A 1 6.81 3.51 -27.05
N LEU A 2 5.58 3.63 -26.55
CA LEU A 2 5.26 3.80 -25.13
C LEU A 2 4.15 2.78 -24.89
N ARG A 3 4.50 1.59 -24.40
CA ARG A 3 3.49 0.59 -24.05
C ARG A 3 2.62 1.22 -22.96
N LYS A 4 1.35 1.43 -23.31
CA LYS A 4 0.29 1.89 -22.43
C LYS A 4 0.43 1.21 -21.07
N PHE A 5 0.53 2.00 -20.00
CA PHE A 5 0.40 1.57 -18.61
C PHE A 5 -1.07 1.15 -18.31
N GLU A 6 -1.69 0.42 -19.24
CA GLU A 6 -3.02 -0.16 -19.10
C GLU A 6 -2.87 -1.38 -18.18
N ASP A 7 -3.60 -1.38 -17.06
CA ASP A 7 -3.66 -2.39 -15.99
C ASP A 7 -2.69 -2.30 -14.80
N SER A 8 -2.28 -1.10 -14.38
CA SER A 8 -2.14 -0.92 -12.92
C SER A 8 -3.56 -0.80 -12.33
N GLY A 9 -4.25 -1.93 -12.14
CA GLY A 9 -5.60 -1.96 -11.55
C GLY A 9 -5.69 -1.10 -10.28
N ARG A 10 -6.88 -0.58 -9.99
CA ARG A 10 -7.05 0.24 -8.77
C ARG A 10 -6.74 -0.61 -7.54
N PRO A 11 -5.89 -0.14 -6.61
CA PRO A 11 -5.70 -0.85 -5.36
C PRO A 11 -7.02 -0.86 -4.58
N PRO A 12 -7.26 -1.85 -3.70
CA PRO A 12 -8.54 -2.02 -3.00
C PRO A 12 -8.69 -1.00 -1.86
N ILE A 13 -8.98 0.25 -2.20
CA ILE A 13 -9.05 1.37 -1.26
C ILE A 13 -10.13 1.13 -0.19
N GLU A 14 -11.30 0.62 -0.59
CA GLU A 14 -12.43 0.39 0.31
C GLU A 14 -12.04 -0.62 1.41
N LYS A 15 -11.40 -1.73 1.02
CA LYS A 15 -10.89 -2.73 1.97
C LYS A 15 -9.77 -2.18 2.85
N ALA A 16 -8.92 -1.31 2.33
CA ALA A 16 -7.87 -0.68 3.12
C ALA A 16 -8.43 0.32 4.15
N LEU A 17 -9.53 1.01 3.81
CA LEU A 17 -10.22 1.94 4.72
C LEU A 17 -10.86 1.21 5.91
N GLU A 18 -11.30 -0.04 5.76
CA GLU A 18 -11.78 -0.87 6.87
C GLU A 18 -10.69 -1.17 7.92
N LYS A 19 -9.41 -0.98 7.59
CA LYS A 19 -8.26 -1.29 8.46
C LYS A 19 -7.73 -0.07 9.22
N VAL A 20 -8.29 1.12 8.99
CA VAL A 20 -7.83 2.37 9.59
C VAL A 20 -9.00 3.19 10.12
N SER A 21 -8.73 4.16 10.99
CA SER A 21 -9.79 4.98 11.59
C SER A 21 -10.19 6.15 10.70
N THR A 22 -9.30 6.62 9.82
CA THR A 22 -9.53 7.77 8.95
C THR A 22 -8.85 7.63 7.59
N LYS A 23 -9.33 8.35 6.58
CA LYS A 23 -8.69 8.44 5.26
C LYS A 23 -7.25 8.97 5.34
N TYR A 24 -6.99 9.93 6.25
CA TYR A 24 -5.65 10.48 6.47
C TYR A 24 -4.69 9.43 7.06
N GLU A 25 -5.20 8.61 7.97
CA GLU A 25 -4.43 7.49 8.55
C GLU A 25 -4.02 6.48 7.48
N LEU A 26 -4.90 6.17 6.52
CA LEU A 26 -4.55 5.34 5.35
C LEU A 26 -3.39 5.95 4.56
N VAL A 27 -3.42 7.27 4.29
CA VAL A 27 -2.35 7.96 3.55
C VAL A 27 -1.01 7.86 4.29
N HIS A 28 -1.00 8.15 5.60
CA HIS A 28 0.22 8.06 6.40
C HIS A 28 0.74 6.63 6.52
N ALA A 29 -0.14 5.65 6.72
CA ALA A 29 0.22 4.24 6.78
C ALA A 29 0.82 3.75 5.46
N ALA A 30 0.18 4.07 4.33
CA ALA A 30 0.66 3.71 3.00
C ALA A 30 2.03 4.35 2.72
N ALA A 31 2.21 5.63 3.01
CA ALA A 31 3.50 6.32 2.83
C ALA A 31 4.61 5.68 3.69
N LYS A 32 4.32 5.32 4.94
CA LYS A 32 5.27 4.63 5.82
C LYS A 32 5.61 3.23 5.31
N ARG A 33 4.63 2.49 4.81
CA ARG A 33 4.85 1.16 4.22
C ARG A 33 5.70 1.24 2.95
N VAL A 34 5.48 2.23 2.08
CA VAL A 34 6.35 2.47 0.91
C VAL A 34 7.80 2.70 1.33
N LYS A 35 8.04 3.49 2.37
CA LYS A 35 9.41 3.69 2.90
C LYS A 35 10.05 2.38 3.40
N GLN A 36 9.27 1.42 3.87
CA GLN A 36 9.79 0.10 4.25
C GLN A 36 10.09 -0.74 3.01
N LEU A 37 9.17 -0.78 2.05
CA LEU A 37 9.35 -1.52 0.79
C LEU A 37 10.56 -1.00 0.00
N LEU A 38 10.83 0.31 0.03
CA LEU A 38 12.03 0.89 -0.61
C LEU A 38 13.34 0.41 0.02
N LYS A 39 13.34 -0.12 1.24
CA LYS A 39 14.53 -0.77 1.82
C LYS A 39 14.76 -2.18 1.28
N GLU A 40 13.74 -2.77 0.65
CA GLU A 40 13.75 -4.15 0.14
C GLU A 40 13.96 -4.19 -1.37
N TYR A 41 13.42 -3.23 -2.13
CA TYR A 41 13.33 -3.31 -3.58
C TYR A 41 14.21 -2.32 -4.37
N ASP A 42 14.89 -1.36 -3.73
CA ASP A 42 15.72 -0.28 -4.32
C ASP A 42 15.05 0.59 -5.43
N GLU A 43 13.88 0.19 -5.94
CA GLU A 43 13.12 0.83 -7.00
C GLU A 43 11.69 1.15 -6.54
N PHE A 44 11.11 2.22 -7.07
CA PHE A 44 9.73 2.65 -6.73
C PHE A 44 8.64 1.79 -7.41
N ILE A 45 9.05 0.93 -8.34
CA ILE A 45 8.20 0.11 -9.17
C ILE A 45 8.74 -1.31 -9.12
N ILE A 46 7.89 -2.27 -8.79
CA ILE A 46 8.23 -3.68 -8.75
C ILE A 46 7.57 -4.42 -9.89
N ARG A 47 8.22 -5.49 -10.35
CA ARG A 47 7.61 -6.47 -11.26
C ARG A 47 7.09 -7.64 -10.44
N GLU A 48 5.78 -7.76 -10.34
CA GLU A 48 5.12 -8.84 -9.61
C GLU A 48 4.34 -9.77 -10.55
N GLY A 49 4.20 -11.05 -10.18
CA GLY A 49 3.42 -12.04 -10.92
C GLY A 49 4.12 -12.67 -12.13
N ARG A 50 3.51 -13.74 -12.67
CA ARG A 50 4.08 -14.55 -13.78
C ARG A 50 4.19 -13.79 -15.11
N LYS A 51 3.43 -12.69 -15.27
CA LYS A 51 3.44 -11.84 -16.47
C LYS A 51 4.36 -10.63 -16.36
N GLY A 52 5.05 -10.44 -15.23
CA GLY A 52 5.90 -9.28 -14.98
C GLY A 52 5.12 -7.97 -14.87
N GLU A 53 3.96 -8.01 -14.18
CA GLU A 53 3.11 -6.84 -14.00
C GLU A 53 3.86 -5.76 -13.24
N ILE A 54 3.86 -4.56 -13.80
CA ILE A 54 4.57 -3.40 -13.26
C ILE A 54 3.66 -2.72 -12.24
N LYS A 55 4.08 -2.71 -10.97
CA LYS A 55 3.29 -2.17 -9.88
C LYS A 55 4.06 -1.11 -9.11
N LYS A 56 3.42 0.03 -8.87
CA LYS A 56 3.98 1.07 -8.00
C LYS A 56 3.96 0.56 -6.57
N LEU A 57 5.01 0.84 -5.79
CA LEU A 57 5.06 0.46 -4.38
C LEU A 57 3.90 1.04 -3.56
N THR A 58 3.34 2.20 -3.96
CA THR A 58 2.13 2.75 -3.34
C THR A 58 0.92 1.82 -3.47
N PHE A 59 0.78 1.12 -4.59
CA PHE A 59 -0.34 0.19 -4.80
C PHE A 59 -0.13 -1.04 -3.93
N LYS A 60 1.09 -1.57 -3.92
CA LYS A 60 1.48 -2.67 -3.03
C LYS A 60 1.27 -2.33 -1.56
N ALA A 61 1.60 -1.11 -1.14
CA ALA A 61 1.40 -0.66 0.22
C ALA A 61 -0.09 -0.62 0.62
N ILE A 62 -0.99 -0.18 -0.27
CA ILE A 62 -2.43 -0.17 -0.02
C ILE A 62 -2.97 -1.61 0.05
N GLU A 63 -2.48 -2.51 -0.78
CA GLU A 63 -2.82 -3.93 -0.72
C GLU A 63 -2.34 -4.61 0.56
N ASP A 64 -1.10 -4.38 0.96
CA ASP A 64 -0.56 -4.91 2.21
C ASP A 64 -1.40 -4.43 3.41
N ILE A 65 -1.91 -3.20 3.38
CA ILE A 65 -2.85 -2.70 4.40
C ILE A 65 -4.19 -3.44 4.30
N ALA A 66 -4.81 -3.51 3.11
CA ALA A 66 -6.09 -4.19 2.91
C ALA A 66 -6.07 -5.66 3.32
N GLU A 67 -4.96 -6.36 3.06
CA GLU A 67 -4.72 -7.76 3.41
C GLU A 67 -4.34 -7.96 4.88
N GLY A 68 -4.16 -6.89 5.65
CA GLY A 68 -3.78 -6.95 7.07
C GLY A 68 -2.31 -7.32 7.31
N LYS A 69 -1.45 -7.26 6.29
CA LYS A 69 0.00 -7.44 6.40
C LYS A 69 0.68 -6.26 7.11
N VAL A 70 0.04 -5.10 7.12
CA VAL A 70 0.45 -3.92 7.89
C VAL A 70 -0.47 -3.71 9.07
N ARG A 71 0.09 -3.75 10.29
CA ARG A 71 -0.63 -3.34 11.49
C ARG A 71 -0.58 -1.83 11.64
N VAL A 72 -1.71 -1.17 11.42
CA VAL A 72 -1.86 0.27 11.69
C VAL A 72 -2.34 0.44 13.13
N ILE A 73 -1.50 1.08 13.96
CA ILE A 73 -1.82 1.36 15.36
C ILE A 73 -2.24 2.82 15.45
N SER A 74 -3.51 3.06 15.79
CA SER A 74 -3.98 4.43 15.99
C SER A 74 -3.55 4.94 17.36
N LEU A 75 -3.21 6.23 17.46
CA LEU A 75 -2.92 6.84 18.77
C LEU A 75 -4.14 6.73 19.71
N LYS A 76 -5.35 6.83 19.17
CA LYS A 76 -6.59 6.62 19.95
C LYS A 76 -6.67 5.22 20.57
N SER A 77 -6.15 4.19 19.89
CA SER A 77 -6.09 2.84 20.44
C SER A 77 -5.01 2.63 21.50
N LEU A 78 -3.98 3.48 21.51
CA LEU A 78 -2.87 3.40 22.48
C LEU A 78 -3.19 4.06 23.82
N PHE A 79 -4.15 4.99 23.85
CA PHE A 79 -4.54 5.76 25.03
C PHE A 79 -5.99 5.52 25.47
N LYS A 80 -6.62 4.44 25.02
CA LYS A 80 -7.89 3.98 25.59
C LYS A 80 -7.58 3.17 26.86
N GLU A 81 -7.56 3.86 28.00
CA GLU A 81 -7.81 3.27 29.32
C GLU A 81 -9.32 3.10 29.54
#